data_AF-A0A914VP87-F1
#
_entry.id   AF-A0A914VP87-F1
#
_cell.length_a   1.000
_cell.length_b   1.000
_cell.length_c   1.000
_cell.angle_alpha   90.00
_cell.angle_beta   90.00
_cell.angle_gamma   90.00
#
_symmetry.space_group_name_H-M   'P 1'
#
loop_
_entity.id
_entity.type
_entity.pdbx_description
1 polymer ?
#
loop_
_entity_poly.entity_id
_entity_poly.type
_entity_poly.pdbx_seq_one_letter_code
_entity_poly.pdbx_strand_id
1 'polypeptide(L)' 'SQVIIANNTPPLRKSEIEYYAMLAKTGVHHYNGNNIELGTACGKLFRVCTLSITDP' A
#
# COMPACT_ATOMS: atom_id res chain seq x y z
N SER A 1 -12.97 2.53 1.83
CA SER A 1 -11.72 2.26 1.13
C SER A 1 -10.53 2.35 2.07
N GLN A 2 -9.49 1.54 1.88
CA GLN A 2 -8.23 1.57 2.65
C GLN A 2 -7.06 1.42 1.69
N VAL A 3 -5.90 2.00 2.01
CA VAL A 3 -4.65 1.82 1.26
C VAL A 3 -3.65 1.10 2.16
N ILE A 4 -2.97 0.10 1.61
CA ILE A 4 -1.87 -0.60 2.29
C ILE A 4 -0.58 -0.32 1.54
N ILE A 5 0.49 0.01 2.28
CA ILE A 5 1.80 0.36 1.73
C ILE A 5 2.86 -0.59 2.29
N ALA A 6 3.62 -1.24 1.41
CA ALA A 6 4.76 -2.08 1.77
C ALA A 6 5.90 -1.25 2.37
N ASN A 7 6.64 -1.84 3.31
CA ASN A 7 7.71 -1.14 4.05
C ASN A 7 8.86 -0.65 3.13
N ASN A 8 9.19 -1.40 2.08
CA ASN A 8 10.24 -1.04 1.13
C ASN A 8 9.78 -0.12 -0.01
N THR A 9 8.59 0.48 0.09
CA THR A 9 8.13 1.48 -0.88
C THR A 9 9.02 2.72 -0.79
N PRO A 10 9.53 3.26 -1.91
CA PRO A 10 10.39 4.44 -1.90
C PRO A 10 9.74 5.61 -1.14
N PRO A 11 10.48 6.33 -0.28
CA PRO A 11 9.92 7.37 0.59
C PRO A 11 9.11 8.42 -0.16
N LEU A 12 9.59 8.89 -1.32
CA LEU A 12 8.86 9.87 -2.13
C LEU A 12 7.46 9.37 -2.54
N ARG A 13 7.38 8.14 -3.06
CA ARG A 13 6.11 7.54 -3.48
C ARG A 13 5.19 7.28 -2.28
N LYS A 14 5.75 6.89 -1.15
CA LYS A 14 5.01 6.70 0.10
C LYS A 14 4.37 8.02 0.53
N SER A 15 5.12 9.12 0.56
CA SER A 15 4.61 10.45 0.89
C SER A 15 3.52 10.94 -0.08
N GLU A 16 3.69 10.72 -1.38
CA GLU A 16 2.68 11.08 -2.38
C GLU A 16 1.36 10.32 -2.13
N ILE A 17 1.44 9.01 -1.88
CA ILE A 17 0.26 8.17 -1.65
C ILE A 17 -0.43 8.53 -0.33
N GLU A 18 0.34 8.78 0.74
CA GLU A 18 -0.19 9.26 2.02
C GLU A 18 -0.90 10.61 1.86
N TYR A 19 -0.33 11.52 1.07
CA TYR A 19 -0.94 12.81 0.76
C TYR A 19 -2.28 12.65 0.03
N TYR A 20 -2.33 11.82 -1.02
CA TYR A 20 -3.59 11.56 -1.72
C TYR A 20 -4.62 10.85 -0.84
N ALA A 21 -4.19 9.90 -0.01
CA ALA A 21 -5.08 9.21 0.93
C ALA A 21 -5.64 10.16 2.00
N MET A 22 -4.84 11.11 2.49
CA MET A 22 -5.28 12.17 3.40
C MET A 22 -6.35 13.04 2.76
N LEU A 23 -6.14 13.52 1.53
CA LEU A 23 -7.13 14.31 0.79
C LEU A 23 -8.43 13.53 0.56
N ALA A 24 -8.32 12.24 0.24
CA ALA A 24 -9.44 11.34 0.02
C ALA A 24 -10.09 10.82 1.33
N LYS A 25 -9.61 11.27 2.51
CA LYS A 25 -10.04 10.78 3.84
C LYS A 25 -10.05 9.24 3.94
N THR A 26 -9.06 8.61 3.32
CA THR A 26 -8.90 7.16 3.24
C THR A 26 -7.86 6.69 4.26
N GLY A 27 -8.14 5.58 4.95
CA GLY A 27 -7.18 5.02 5.91
C GLY A 27 -5.94 4.47 5.19
N VAL A 28 -4.76 4.74 5.75
CA VAL A 28 -3.49 4.16 5.28
C VAL A 28 -2.98 3.18 6.33
N HIS A 29 -2.61 1.98 5.90
CA HIS A 29 -2.04 0.94 6.75
C HIS A 29 -0.62 0.61 6.27
N HIS A 30 0.35 0.72 7.17
CA HIS A 30 1.73 0.37 6.87
C HIS A 30 1.93 -1.13 7.09
N TYR A 31 2.18 -1.84 5.99
CA TYR A 31 2.53 -3.24 6.05
C TYR A 31 4.01 -3.36 6.44
N ASN A 32 4.29 -4.11 7.50
CA ASN A 32 5.65 -4.27 8.03
C ASN A 32 6.56 -5.10 7.09
N GLY A 33 5.96 -5.92 6.22
CA GLY A 33 6.69 -6.72 5.25
C GLY A 33 7.05 -5.97 3.97
N ASN A 34 7.81 -6.64 3.11
CA ASN A 34 8.26 -6.09 1.82
C ASN A 34 7.21 -6.27 0.71
N ASN A 35 7.45 -5.65 -0.45
CA ASN A 35 6.55 -5.72 -1.62
C ASN A 35 6.43 -7.12 -2.26
N ILE A 36 7.36 -8.04 -1.99
CA ILE A 36 7.26 -9.45 -2.45
C ILE A 36 6.28 -10.19 -1.56
N GLU A 37 6.42 -10.06 -0.24
CA GLU A 37 5.53 -10.65 0.76
C GLU A 37 4.11 -10.12 0.59
N LEU A 38 3.95 -8.82 0.36
CA LEU A 38 2.64 -8.21 0.12
C LEU A 38 1.99 -8.73 -1.16
N GLY A 39 2.75 -8.85 -2.26
CA GLY A 39 2.26 -9.46 -3.50
C GLY A 39 1.86 -10.92 -3.31
N THR A 40 2.68 -11.68 -2.57
CA THR A 40 2.41 -13.09 -2.24
C THR A 40 1.15 -13.23 -1.38
N ALA A 41 0.96 -12.38 -0.38
CA ALA A 41 -0.24 -12.33 0.45
C ALA A 41 -1.50 -12.03 -0.37
N CYS A 42 -1.38 -11.24 -1.44
CA CYS A 42 -2.46 -10.99 -2.39
C CYS A 42 -2.60 -12.07 -3.48
N GLY A 43 -1.85 -13.18 -3.42
CA GLY A 43 -1.87 -14.25 -4.41
C GLY A 43 -1.29 -13.87 -5.78
N LYS A 44 -0.40 -12.87 -5.82
CA LYS A 44 0.25 -12.40 -7.05
C LYS A 44 1.68 -12.92 -7.14
N LEU A 45 2.09 -13.32 -8.35
CA LEU A 45 3.46 -13.74 -8.68
C LEU A 45 4.40 -12.55 -9.00
N PHE A 46 3.95 -11.32 -8.73
CA PHE A 46 4.70 -10.09 -8.95
C PHE A 46 4.70 -9.22 -7.70
N ARG A 47 5.67 -8.30 -7.64
CA ARG A 47 5.86 -7.39 -6.50
C ARG A 47 4.75 -6.35 -6.44
N VAL A 48 4.19 -6.13 -5.26
CA VAL A 48 3.13 -5.14 -5.01
C VAL A 48 3.63 -4.17 -3.93
N CYS A 49 3.90 -2.91 -4.32
CA CYS A 49 4.33 -1.89 -3.36
C CYS A 49 3.16 -1.29 -2.59
N THR A 50 2.00 -1.15 -3.25
CA THR A 50 0.79 -0.58 -2.66
C THR A 50 -0.45 -1.28 -3.19
N LEU A 51 -1.46 -1.44 -2.33
CA LEU A 51 -2.79 -1.88 -2.73
C LEU A 51 -3.87 -0.96 -2.17
N SER A 52 -5.00 -0.87 -2.87
CA SER A 52 -6.21 -0.22 -2.38
C SER A 52 -7.32 -1.26 -2.22
N ILE A 53 -8.01 -1.20 -1.09
CA ILE A 53 -9.23 -1.95 -0.80
C ILE A 53 -10.38 -0.99 -1.08
N THR A 54 -11.16 -1.25 -2.13
CA THR A 54 -12.29 -0.39 -2.53
C THR A 54 -13.60 -0.79 -1.85
N ASP A 55 -13.77 -2.09 -1.58
CA ASP A 55 -14.95 -2.70 -0.97
C ASP A 55 -14.49 -3.65 0.14
N PRO A 56 -15.05 -3.58 1.37
CA PRO A 56 -14.70 -4.47 2.49
C PRO A 56 -15.08 -5.95 2.29
#